data_AF-A0AAU9K845-F1
#
_entry.id   AF-A0AAU9K845-F1
#
_cell.length_a   1.000
_cell.length_b   1.000
_cell.length_c   1.000
_cell.angle_alpha   90.00
_cell.angle_beta   90.00
_cell.angle_gamma   90.00
#
_symmetry.space_group_name_H-M   'P 1'
#
loop_
_entity.id
_entity.type
_entity.pdbx_description
1 polymer ?
#
loop_
_entity_poly.entity_id
_entity_poly.type
_entity_poly.pdbx_seq_one_letter_code
_entity_poly.pdbx_strand_id
1 'polypeptide(L)'
;MFYTLTLLSLFSVISYCKTCLEITADSEDKYIKELSKDVEFDDKCLKDLMVKQWWQASIELSTFAIQKDQQIDPSFKAEALNTKKKVEKLISLIENQGKINTVSPAFQWAQSPDTVFIEVKFSHRWDYPGCLEVSDPEVSIKEDRITFTGMCSRSNQRIKIALDLELYNKIVPEASTYSMKSGGRLNFTLKKYEVEAWAKPNKGKKLSNATVWWEMRDKYRKEMNALTGEEDDEDYKKPKKTGLEDLMDNPNVVIKDSYVDGKKIDNTKEKQDL
;
A
#
# COMPACT_ATOMS: atom_id res chain seq x y z
N MET A 1 -74.70 64.79 -17.98
CA MET A 1 -73.53 64.84 -17.07
C MET A 1 -73.00 63.41 -16.98
N PHE A 2 -72.16 63.01 -17.94
CA PHE A 2 -71.68 61.64 -18.11
C PHE A 2 -70.20 61.57 -17.76
N TYR A 3 -69.87 60.54 -16.98
CA TYR A 3 -68.56 60.11 -16.51
C TYR A 3 -67.57 59.83 -17.65
N THR A 4 -66.27 60.07 -17.41
CA THR A 4 -65.21 59.14 -17.85
C THR A 4 -64.06 59.15 -16.84
N LEU A 5 -63.97 58.06 -16.07
CA LEU A 5 -62.78 57.65 -15.32
C LEU A 5 -61.72 57.15 -16.32
N THR A 6 -60.50 57.67 -16.25
CA THR A 6 -59.33 57.07 -16.89
C THR A 6 -58.70 56.03 -15.96
N LEU A 7 -58.90 54.75 -16.30
CA LEU A 7 -58.20 53.61 -15.72
C LEU A 7 -56.89 53.40 -16.51
N LEU A 8 -55.75 53.70 -15.90
CA LEU A 8 -54.42 53.31 -16.39
C LEU A 8 -54.15 51.87 -15.94
N SER A 9 -54.11 50.94 -16.89
CA SER A 9 -53.75 49.55 -16.66
C SER A 9 -52.24 49.40 -16.47
N LEU A 10 -51.85 48.93 -15.29
CA LEU A 10 -50.54 48.33 -15.02
C LEU A 10 -50.43 47.02 -15.82
N PHE A 11 -49.72 47.03 -16.94
CA PHE A 11 -49.23 45.81 -17.56
C PHE A 11 -48.00 45.32 -16.78
N SER A 12 -48.22 44.36 -15.88
CA SER A 12 -47.15 43.53 -15.33
C SER A 12 -46.63 42.63 -16.44
N VAL A 13 -45.40 42.87 -16.89
CA VAL A 13 -44.67 41.96 -17.77
C VAL A 13 -44.28 40.75 -16.94
N ILE A 14 -45.08 39.69 -17.00
CA ILE A 14 -44.73 38.38 -16.45
C ILE A 14 -43.63 37.82 -17.35
N SER A 15 -42.37 38.07 -16.99
CA SER A 15 -41.22 37.36 -17.57
C SER A 15 -41.29 35.91 -17.07
N TYR A 16 -41.64 34.98 -17.96
CA TYR A 16 -41.60 33.55 -17.67
C TYR A 16 -40.13 33.11 -17.58
N CYS A 17 -39.57 33.08 -16.36
CA CYS A 17 -38.30 32.41 -16.12
C CYS A 17 -38.54 30.90 -16.30
N LYS A 18 -37.83 30.27 -17.25
CA LYS A 18 -37.85 28.81 -17.38
C LYS A 18 -37.04 28.20 -16.25
N THR A 19 -37.53 27.12 -15.68
CA THR A 19 -36.73 26.30 -14.76
C THR A 19 -35.79 25.40 -15.55
N CYS A 20 -34.58 25.14 -15.05
CA CYS A 20 -33.61 24.28 -15.72
C CYS A 20 -34.09 22.83 -15.92
N LEU A 21 -35.13 22.41 -15.20
CA LEU A 21 -35.83 21.13 -15.34
C LEU A 21 -36.61 21.01 -16.66
N GLU A 22 -36.96 22.14 -17.29
CA GLU A 22 -37.70 22.17 -18.56
C GLU A 22 -36.79 22.00 -19.78
N ILE A 23 -35.46 22.01 -19.58
CA ILE A 23 -34.47 21.83 -20.63
C ILE A 23 -34.35 20.33 -20.95
N THR A 24 -35.04 19.90 -21.99
CA THR A 24 -34.94 18.53 -22.52
C THR A 24 -33.86 18.48 -23.59
N ALA A 25 -32.59 18.47 -23.17
CA ALA A 25 -31.45 18.32 -24.07
C ALA A 25 -31.03 16.85 -24.19
N ASP A 26 -30.70 16.41 -25.40
CA ASP A 26 -30.13 15.08 -25.69
C ASP A 26 -28.59 15.07 -25.61
N SER A 27 -27.97 16.23 -25.47
CA SER A 27 -26.53 16.44 -25.48
C SER A 27 -26.15 17.65 -24.62
N GLU A 28 -24.94 17.61 -24.05
CA GLU A 28 -24.39 18.67 -23.21
C GLU A 28 -24.32 20.02 -23.96
N ASP A 29 -23.88 20.01 -25.22
CA ASP A 29 -23.78 21.23 -26.04
C ASP A 29 -25.14 21.90 -26.28
N LYS A 30 -26.21 21.11 -26.45
CA LYS A 30 -27.56 21.66 -26.59
C LYS A 30 -28.07 22.21 -25.26
N TYR A 31 -27.78 21.53 -24.16
CA TYR A 31 -28.12 22.01 -22.82
C TYR A 31 -27.51 23.38 -22.53
N ILE A 32 -26.20 23.53 -22.78
CA ILE A 32 -25.47 24.79 -22.57
C ILE A 32 -26.07 25.93 -23.41
N LYS A 33 -26.45 25.66 -24.66
CA LYS A 33 -27.10 26.66 -25.52
C LYS A 33 -28.45 27.12 -24.97
N GLU A 34 -29.24 26.23 -24.37
CA GLU A 34 -30.54 26.59 -23.79
C GLU A 34 -30.41 27.29 -22.43
N LEU A 35 -29.36 26.97 -21.67
CA LEU A 35 -29.05 27.60 -20.38
C LEU A 35 -28.83 29.12 -20.50
N SER A 36 -28.33 29.59 -21.65
CA SER A 36 -28.10 31.03 -21.93
C SER A 36 -29.37 31.89 -21.96
N LYS A 37 -30.57 31.30 -21.85
CA LYS A 37 -31.87 31.97 -22.02
C LYS A 37 -32.57 32.30 -20.69
N ASP A 38 -31.81 32.74 -19.69
CA ASP A 38 -32.30 33.26 -18.41
C ASP A 38 -33.11 32.22 -17.60
N VAL A 39 -32.41 31.14 -17.24
CA VAL A 39 -32.96 29.95 -16.57
C VAL A 39 -32.77 30.08 -15.07
N GLU A 40 -33.75 29.65 -14.25
CA GLU A 40 -33.57 29.62 -12.79
C GLU A 40 -32.77 28.38 -12.34
N PHE A 41 -31.86 28.56 -11.39
CA PHE A 41 -31.07 27.48 -10.80
C PHE A 41 -31.94 26.56 -9.92
N ASP A 42 -31.70 25.24 -10.04
CA ASP A 42 -32.23 24.22 -9.13
C ASP A 42 -31.13 23.17 -8.88
N ASP A 43 -30.92 22.81 -7.61
CA ASP A 43 -30.01 21.75 -7.17
C ASP A 43 -30.30 20.41 -7.87
N LYS A 44 -31.57 20.11 -8.19
CA LYS A 44 -31.93 18.89 -8.95
C LYS A 44 -31.32 18.88 -10.34
N CYS A 45 -31.24 20.03 -11.01
CA CYS A 45 -30.61 20.14 -12.31
C CYS A 45 -29.11 19.90 -12.20
N LEU A 46 -28.45 20.52 -11.23
CA LEU A 46 -27.03 20.32 -11.00
C LEU A 46 -26.72 18.84 -10.74
N LYS A 47 -27.55 18.17 -9.94
CA LYS A 47 -27.46 16.73 -9.69
C LYS A 47 -27.60 15.90 -10.97
N ASP A 48 -28.59 16.19 -11.80
CA ASP A 48 -28.81 15.47 -13.07
C ASP A 48 -27.62 15.63 -14.02
N LEU A 49 -27.08 16.85 -14.14
CA LEU A 49 -25.88 17.13 -14.94
C LEU A 49 -24.66 16.36 -14.44
N MET A 50 -24.45 16.31 -13.12
CA MET A 50 -23.34 15.54 -12.52
C MET A 50 -23.49 14.03 -12.75
N VAL A 51 -24.72 13.49 -12.68
CA VAL A 51 -25.01 12.06 -12.96
C VAL A 51 -24.76 11.74 -14.43
N LYS A 52 -25.15 12.65 -15.34
CA LYS A 52 -24.87 12.54 -16.80
C LYS A 52 -23.40 12.76 -17.15
N GLN A 53 -22.58 13.19 -16.20
CA GLN A 53 -21.18 13.59 -16.41
C GLN A 53 -21.03 14.77 -17.38
N TRP A 54 -22.03 15.65 -17.42
CA TRP A 54 -22.01 16.89 -18.21
C TRP A 54 -21.33 18.00 -17.41
N TRP A 55 -20.01 17.87 -17.26
CA TRP A 55 -19.22 18.72 -16.38
C TRP A 55 -19.19 20.18 -16.81
N GLN A 56 -19.15 20.46 -18.12
CA GLN A 56 -19.16 21.84 -18.61
C GLN A 56 -20.52 22.47 -18.32
N ALA A 57 -21.62 21.78 -18.57
CA ALA A 57 -22.96 22.27 -18.22
C ALA A 57 -23.10 22.51 -16.70
N SER A 58 -22.58 21.61 -15.86
CA SER A 58 -22.55 21.81 -14.41
C SER A 58 -21.78 23.07 -14.00
N ILE A 59 -20.64 23.35 -14.66
CA ILE A 59 -19.81 24.54 -14.41
C ILE A 59 -20.58 25.81 -14.78
N GLU A 60 -21.20 25.85 -15.96
CA GLU A 60 -21.98 27.01 -16.42
C GLU A 60 -23.19 27.27 -15.50
N LEU A 61 -23.95 26.23 -15.15
CA LEU A 61 -25.10 26.34 -14.24
C LEU A 61 -24.68 26.84 -12.85
N SER A 62 -23.57 26.32 -12.31
CA SER A 62 -23.04 26.77 -11.01
C SER A 62 -22.54 28.21 -11.07
N THR A 63 -21.90 28.61 -12.17
CA THR A 63 -21.43 29.99 -12.39
C THR A 63 -22.60 30.96 -12.42
N PHE A 64 -23.68 30.58 -13.08
CA PHE A 64 -24.92 31.36 -13.12
C PHE A 64 -25.57 31.52 -11.73
N ALA A 65 -25.64 30.44 -10.95
CA ALA A 65 -26.14 30.48 -9.58
C ALA A 65 -25.33 31.48 -8.72
N ILE A 66 -24.00 31.41 -8.81
CA ILE A 66 -23.09 32.33 -8.10
C ILE A 66 -23.31 33.79 -8.55
N GLN A 67 -23.45 34.03 -9.86
CA GLN A 67 -23.71 35.38 -10.39
C GLN A 67 -25.03 35.97 -9.90
N LYS A 68 -26.04 35.13 -9.64
CA LYS A 68 -27.34 35.53 -9.09
C LYS A 68 -27.42 35.46 -7.56
N ASP A 69 -26.28 35.28 -6.87
CA ASP A 69 -26.20 35.14 -5.41
C ASP A 69 -27.07 34.01 -4.83
N GLN A 70 -27.25 32.95 -5.62
CA GLN A 70 -27.96 31.73 -5.21
C GLN A 70 -26.98 30.76 -4.55
N GLN A 71 -27.37 30.19 -3.41
CA GLN A 71 -26.54 29.22 -2.70
C GLN A 71 -26.64 27.84 -3.36
N ILE A 72 -25.48 27.20 -3.53
CA ILE A 72 -25.37 25.82 -4.01
C ILE A 72 -25.16 24.92 -2.79
N ASP A 73 -25.89 23.80 -2.72
CA ASP A 73 -25.76 22.85 -1.61
C ASP A 73 -24.31 22.35 -1.45
N PRO A 74 -23.68 22.45 -0.26
CA PRO A 74 -22.31 21.99 -0.01
C PRO A 74 -22.08 20.49 -0.29
N SER A 75 -23.13 19.66 -0.31
CA SER A 75 -23.05 18.23 -0.63
C SER A 75 -22.53 17.96 -2.04
N PHE A 76 -22.76 18.87 -3.00
CA PHE A 76 -22.22 18.77 -4.36
C PHE A 76 -20.69 18.78 -4.38
N LYS A 77 -20.06 19.48 -3.43
CA LYS A 77 -18.60 19.44 -3.26
C LYS A 77 -18.12 18.05 -2.85
N ALA A 78 -18.82 17.40 -1.92
CA ALA A 78 -18.48 16.04 -1.48
C ALA A 78 -18.65 15.03 -2.64
N GLU A 79 -19.70 15.18 -3.42
CA GLU A 79 -19.96 14.36 -4.61
C GLU A 79 -18.87 14.54 -5.69
N ALA A 80 -18.52 15.79 -6.02
CA ALA A 80 -17.45 16.10 -6.96
C ALA A 80 -16.10 15.52 -6.51
N LEU A 81 -15.77 15.61 -5.22
CA LEU A 81 -14.55 15.01 -4.66
C LEU A 81 -14.55 13.48 -4.74
N ASN A 82 -15.70 12.84 -4.55
CA ASN A 82 -15.83 11.39 -4.69
C ASN A 82 -15.62 10.96 -6.15
N THR A 83 -16.19 11.69 -7.11
CA THR A 83 -15.98 11.45 -8.54
C THR A 83 -14.52 11.66 -8.92
N LYS A 84 -13.87 12.73 -8.45
CA LYS A 84 -12.43 12.96 -8.64
C LYS A 84 -11.59 11.76 -8.20
N LYS A 85 -11.82 11.24 -6.97
CA LYS A 85 -11.10 10.06 -6.46
C LYS A 85 -11.28 8.81 -7.34
N LYS A 86 -12.50 8.60 -7.87
CA LYS A 86 -12.78 7.48 -8.78
C LYS A 86 -12.03 7.62 -10.10
N VAL A 87 -12.01 8.83 -10.67
CA VAL A 87 -11.29 9.13 -11.92
C VAL A 87 -9.78 9.01 -11.73
N GLU A 88 -9.23 9.56 -10.64
CA GLU A 88 -7.80 9.41 -10.30
C GLU A 88 -7.40 7.92 -10.15
N LYS A 89 -8.25 7.13 -9.49
CA LYS A 89 -8.04 5.68 -9.39
C LYS A 89 -8.04 5.00 -10.76
N LEU A 90 -8.98 5.36 -11.64
CA LEU A 90 -9.03 4.82 -13.00
C LEU A 90 -7.77 5.17 -13.80
N ILE A 91 -7.35 6.44 -13.78
CA ILE A 91 -6.11 6.91 -14.42
C ILE A 91 -4.93 6.10 -13.90
N SER A 92 -4.81 5.94 -12.58
CA SER A 92 -3.72 5.16 -11.99
C SER A 92 -3.68 3.70 -12.46
N LEU A 93 -4.84 3.09 -12.74
CA LEU A 93 -4.89 1.71 -13.26
C LEU A 93 -4.45 1.65 -14.73
N ILE A 94 -4.81 2.66 -15.52
CA ILE A 94 -4.40 2.79 -16.93
C ILE A 94 -2.89 3.05 -17.03
N GLU A 95 -2.36 3.99 -16.25
CA GLU A 95 -0.93 4.33 -16.28
C GLU A 95 -0.01 3.20 -15.80
N ASN A 96 -0.51 2.37 -14.88
CA ASN A 96 0.19 1.19 -14.38
C ASN A 96 -0.08 -0.07 -15.21
N GLN A 97 -0.81 0.05 -16.33
CA GLN A 97 -1.00 -1.05 -17.25
C GLN A 97 0.37 -1.54 -17.77
N GLY A 98 0.64 -2.83 -17.56
CA GLY A 98 1.90 -3.46 -17.96
C GLY A 98 3.10 -3.21 -17.04
N LYS A 99 3.01 -2.30 -16.05
CA LYS A 99 4.07 -2.08 -15.05
C LYS A 99 3.79 -2.94 -13.82
N ILE A 100 4.37 -4.14 -13.80
CA ILE A 100 4.31 -4.99 -12.60
C ILE A 100 5.42 -4.56 -11.65
N ASN A 101 5.04 -4.06 -10.48
CA ASN A 101 6.00 -3.73 -9.44
C ASN A 101 6.73 -4.99 -8.99
N THR A 102 8.06 -4.98 -9.14
CA THR A 102 8.90 -6.10 -8.71
C THR A 102 9.46 -5.82 -7.32
N VAL A 103 9.29 -6.77 -6.40
CA VAL A 103 9.74 -6.70 -5.02
C VAL A 103 10.78 -7.79 -4.79
N SER A 104 11.96 -7.38 -4.29
CA SER A 104 12.95 -8.31 -3.76
C SER A 104 12.50 -8.78 -2.37
N PRO A 105 12.27 -10.09 -2.17
CA PRO A 105 11.77 -10.59 -0.90
C PRO A 105 12.84 -10.54 0.20
N ALA A 106 12.41 -10.41 1.45
CA ALA A 106 13.23 -10.61 2.62
C ALA A 106 13.43 -12.10 2.87
N PHE A 107 14.62 -12.47 3.35
CA PHE A 107 14.92 -13.85 3.67
C PHE A 107 15.75 -13.97 4.95
N GLN A 108 15.63 -15.14 5.54
CA GLN A 108 16.42 -15.61 6.66
C GLN A 108 17.33 -16.74 6.20
N TRP A 109 18.52 -16.84 6.77
CA TRP A 109 19.43 -17.93 6.45
C TRP A 109 20.14 -18.49 7.68
N ALA A 110 20.47 -19.77 7.62
CA ALA A 110 21.32 -20.48 8.57
C ALA A 110 22.05 -21.62 7.84
N GLN A 111 22.94 -22.33 8.53
CA GLN A 111 23.69 -23.44 7.95
C GLN A 111 23.97 -24.52 8.99
N SER A 112 24.14 -25.74 8.51
CA SER A 112 24.87 -26.84 9.15
C SER A 112 26.23 -27.01 8.44
N PRO A 113 27.11 -27.94 8.86
CA PRO A 113 28.39 -28.17 8.18
C PRO A 113 28.25 -28.42 6.68
N ASP A 114 27.20 -29.13 6.27
CA ASP A 114 27.00 -29.64 4.92
C ASP A 114 25.77 -29.05 4.19
N THR A 115 24.99 -28.20 4.84
CA THR A 115 23.71 -27.72 4.31
C THR A 115 23.51 -26.23 4.60
N VAL A 116 22.90 -25.50 3.68
CA VAL A 116 22.45 -24.11 3.84
C VAL A 116 20.94 -24.08 3.82
N PHE A 117 20.35 -23.41 4.79
CA PHE A 117 18.91 -23.22 4.91
C PHE A 117 18.56 -21.77 4.62
N ILE A 118 17.62 -21.54 3.70
CA ILE A 118 17.14 -20.21 3.36
C ILE A 118 15.62 -20.21 3.44
N GLU A 119 15.05 -19.33 4.26
CA GLU A 119 13.61 -19.10 4.31
C GLU A 119 13.29 -17.72 3.75
N VAL A 120 12.51 -17.70 2.68
CA VAL A 120 12.10 -16.52 1.95
C VAL A 120 10.68 -16.18 2.36
N LYS A 121 10.46 -14.91 2.70
CA LYS A 121 9.13 -14.36 2.97
C LYS A 121 8.69 -13.51 1.78
N PHE A 122 7.44 -13.64 1.34
CA PHE A 122 6.90 -12.87 0.21
C PHE A 122 6.57 -11.40 0.58
N SER A 123 7.53 -10.70 1.17
CA SER A 123 7.49 -9.28 1.54
C SER A 123 8.88 -8.65 1.40
N HIS A 124 8.94 -7.34 1.20
CA HIS A 124 10.19 -6.58 1.11
C HIS A 124 10.99 -6.51 2.43
N ARG A 125 10.33 -6.74 3.58
CA ARG A 125 10.95 -6.78 4.91
C ARG A 125 10.39 -7.92 5.74
N TRP A 126 11.19 -8.43 6.68
CA TRP A 126 10.84 -9.61 7.48
C TRP A 126 9.71 -9.36 8.48
N ASP A 127 9.65 -8.15 9.07
CA ASP A 127 8.65 -7.69 10.02
C ASP A 127 7.32 -7.26 9.35
N TYR A 128 7.34 -7.02 8.03
CA TYR A 128 6.21 -6.51 7.28
C TYR A 128 5.26 -7.63 6.80
N PRO A 129 3.93 -7.47 6.78
CA PRO A 129 3.01 -8.48 6.26
C PRO A 129 3.28 -8.76 4.77
N GLY A 130 3.39 -10.04 4.42
CA GLY A 130 3.67 -10.49 3.06
C GLY A 130 2.44 -11.02 2.33
N CYS A 131 2.64 -11.34 1.05
CA CYS A 131 1.67 -12.11 0.28
C CYS A 131 1.57 -13.51 0.87
N LEU A 132 0.36 -13.98 1.16
CA LEU A 132 0.13 -15.31 1.73
C LEU A 132 0.33 -16.42 0.69
N GLU A 133 0.00 -16.10 -0.55
CA GLU A 133 0.06 -17.01 -1.69
C GLU A 133 0.64 -16.26 -2.90
N VAL A 134 1.26 -17.03 -3.79
CA VAL A 134 1.81 -16.57 -5.06
C VAL A 134 1.24 -17.45 -6.18
N SER A 135 0.85 -16.85 -7.29
CA SER A 135 0.54 -17.54 -8.53
C SER A 135 1.80 -17.67 -9.39
N ASP A 136 1.79 -18.65 -10.28
CA ASP A 136 2.84 -18.88 -11.27
C ASP A 136 4.26 -18.95 -10.66
N PRO A 137 4.48 -19.79 -9.62
CA PRO A 137 5.78 -19.89 -8.99
C PRO A 137 6.77 -20.59 -9.91
N GLU A 138 7.91 -19.95 -10.15
CA GLU A 138 9.04 -20.51 -10.86
C GLU A 138 10.24 -20.54 -9.92
N VAL A 139 10.85 -21.71 -9.75
CA VAL A 139 12.04 -21.92 -8.91
C VAL A 139 13.14 -22.53 -9.78
N SER A 140 14.36 -21.99 -9.68
CA SER A 140 15.56 -22.59 -10.26
C SER A 140 16.64 -22.68 -9.21
N ILE A 141 17.24 -23.86 -9.10
CA ILE A 141 18.39 -24.14 -8.24
C ILE A 141 19.53 -24.56 -9.17
N LYS A 142 20.63 -23.80 -9.14
CA LYS A 142 21.87 -24.07 -9.89
C LYS A 142 23.02 -24.18 -8.91
N GLU A 143 24.20 -24.61 -9.39
CA GLU A 143 25.38 -24.84 -8.54
C GLU A 143 25.76 -23.62 -7.70
N ASP A 144 25.62 -22.40 -8.22
CA ASP A 144 26.08 -21.16 -7.60
C ASP A 144 24.97 -20.12 -7.42
N ARG A 145 23.73 -20.45 -7.78
CA ARG A 145 22.64 -19.48 -7.84
C ARG A 145 21.29 -20.11 -7.61
N ILE A 146 20.45 -19.44 -6.82
CA ILE A 146 19.04 -19.76 -6.72
C ILE A 146 18.20 -18.57 -7.21
N THR A 147 17.15 -18.87 -7.96
CA THR A 147 16.18 -17.86 -8.40
C THR A 147 14.78 -18.33 -8.08
N PHE A 148 13.93 -17.40 -7.66
CA PHE A 148 12.51 -17.62 -7.48
C PHE A 148 11.73 -16.43 -8.02
N THR A 149 10.68 -16.70 -8.79
CA THR A 149 9.68 -15.68 -9.14
C THR A 149 8.28 -16.17 -8.84
N GLY A 150 7.41 -15.25 -8.43
CA GLY A 150 5.99 -15.53 -8.26
C GLY A 150 5.20 -14.23 -8.31
N MET A 151 3.93 -14.34 -8.66
CA MET A 151 3.02 -13.20 -8.76
C MET A 151 2.08 -13.17 -7.57
N CYS A 152 1.86 -12.01 -6.95
CA CYS A 152 0.81 -11.85 -5.95
C CYS A 152 -0.02 -10.60 -6.20
N SER A 153 -1.27 -10.63 -5.73
CA SER A 153 -2.21 -9.52 -5.85
C SER A 153 -2.49 -8.94 -4.47
N ARG A 154 -2.23 -7.64 -4.29
CA ARG A 154 -2.50 -6.94 -3.03
C ARG A 154 -3.16 -5.60 -3.34
N SER A 155 -4.31 -5.33 -2.72
CA SER A 155 -5.06 -4.07 -2.90
C SER A 155 -5.29 -3.68 -4.37
N ASN A 156 -5.63 -4.67 -5.20
CA ASN A 156 -5.81 -4.56 -6.66
C ASN A 156 -4.55 -4.20 -7.47
N GLN A 157 -3.36 -4.29 -6.86
CA GLN A 157 -2.08 -4.17 -7.55
C GLN A 157 -1.45 -5.55 -7.72
N ARG A 158 -0.97 -5.85 -8.94
CA ARG A 158 -0.15 -7.03 -9.19
C ARG A 158 1.30 -6.72 -8.84
N ILE A 159 1.90 -7.58 -8.03
CA ILE A 159 3.27 -7.47 -7.55
C ILE A 159 4.00 -8.74 -7.96
N LYS A 160 5.18 -8.59 -8.58
CA LYS A 160 6.09 -9.70 -8.84
C LYS A 160 7.05 -9.82 -7.67
N ILE A 161 7.06 -10.95 -6.99
CA ILE A 161 8.11 -11.32 -6.06
C ILE A 161 9.24 -11.95 -6.87
N ALA A 162 10.45 -11.43 -6.75
CA ALA A 162 11.61 -11.95 -7.46
C ALA A 162 12.82 -12.03 -6.52
N LEU A 163 13.25 -13.25 -6.22
CA LEU A 163 14.52 -13.55 -5.58
C LEU A 163 15.53 -13.97 -6.63
N ASP A 164 16.70 -13.36 -6.58
CA ASP A 164 17.86 -13.75 -7.36
C ASP A 164 19.09 -13.68 -6.45
N LEU A 165 19.62 -14.84 -6.09
CA LEU A 165 20.66 -14.97 -5.09
C LEU A 165 21.83 -15.77 -5.64
N GLU A 166 22.95 -15.08 -5.87
CA GLU A 166 24.26 -15.70 -6.09
C GLU A 166 24.80 -16.18 -4.73
N LEU A 167 25.00 -17.48 -4.61
CA LEU A 167 25.39 -18.15 -3.37
C LEU A 167 26.85 -17.85 -3.02
N TYR A 168 27.20 -18.01 -1.74
CA TYR A 168 28.57 -17.79 -1.27
C TYR A 168 29.57 -18.76 -1.91
N ASN A 169 29.20 -20.05 -1.96
CA ASN A 169 29.98 -21.11 -2.60
C ASN A 169 29.04 -22.10 -3.28
N LYS A 170 29.60 -23.11 -3.97
CA LYS A 170 28.85 -24.09 -4.73
C LYS A 170 28.00 -25.01 -3.86
N ILE A 171 26.87 -25.42 -4.41
CA ILE A 171 25.95 -26.42 -3.88
C ILE A 171 25.81 -27.58 -4.86
N VAL A 172 25.19 -28.67 -4.41
CA VAL A 172 24.77 -29.81 -5.25
C VAL A 172 23.29 -29.64 -5.57
N PRO A 173 22.90 -29.16 -6.77
CA PRO A 173 21.51 -28.86 -7.09
C PRO A 173 20.57 -30.07 -6.97
N GLU A 174 21.04 -31.25 -7.35
CA GLU A 174 20.26 -32.49 -7.37
C GLU A 174 19.94 -33.00 -5.95
N ALA A 175 20.81 -32.69 -4.99
CA ALA A 175 20.61 -33.01 -3.57
C ALA A 175 19.94 -31.85 -2.80
N SER A 176 19.62 -30.75 -3.48
CA SER A 176 18.98 -29.58 -2.90
C SER A 176 17.48 -29.60 -3.16
N THR A 177 16.71 -29.12 -2.19
CA THR A 177 15.23 -29.15 -2.26
C THR A 177 14.65 -27.80 -1.88
N TYR A 178 13.40 -27.57 -2.28
CA TYR A 178 12.62 -26.43 -1.83
C TYR A 178 11.22 -26.88 -1.43
N SER A 179 10.59 -26.11 -0.55
CA SER A 179 9.19 -26.33 -0.15
C SER A 179 8.49 -24.99 0.07
N MET A 180 7.28 -24.86 -0.49
CA MET A 180 6.40 -23.75 -0.19
C MET A 180 5.59 -24.08 1.06
N LYS A 181 5.64 -23.20 2.06
CA LYS A 181 4.90 -23.34 3.31
C LYS A 181 3.71 -22.38 3.33
N SER A 182 2.66 -22.78 4.04
CA SER A 182 1.50 -21.91 4.30
C SER A 182 1.93 -20.59 4.96
N GLY A 183 1.22 -19.51 4.65
CA GLY A 183 1.50 -18.18 5.20
C GLY A 183 2.61 -17.41 4.47
N GLY A 184 2.84 -17.71 3.19
CA GLY A 184 3.69 -16.88 2.32
C GLY A 184 5.18 -17.08 2.53
N ARG A 185 5.61 -18.33 2.75
CA ARG A 185 7.02 -18.68 2.94
C ARG A 185 7.49 -19.72 1.93
N LEU A 186 8.74 -19.59 1.53
CA LEU A 186 9.45 -20.55 0.66
C LEU A 186 10.76 -20.93 1.33
N ASN A 187 10.96 -22.21 1.56
CA ASN A 187 12.14 -22.74 2.24
C ASN A 187 13.00 -23.49 1.25
N PHE A 188 14.27 -23.12 1.15
CA PHE A 188 15.32 -23.86 0.46
C PHE A 188 16.18 -24.61 1.47
N THR A 189 16.47 -25.86 1.14
CA THR A 189 17.44 -26.71 1.83
C THR A 189 18.49 -27.09 0.78
N LEU A 190 19.65 -26.43 0.85
CA LEU A 190 20.69 -26.52 -0.17
C LEU A 190 21.86 -27.35 0.35
N LYS A 191 22.17 -28.47 -0.31
CA LYS A 191 23.33 -29.29 0.04
C LYS A 191 24.60 -28.60 -0.44
N LYS A 192 25.53 -28.28 0.45
CA LYS A 192 26.83 -27.71 0.08
C LYS A 192 27.64 -28.71 -0.71
N TYR A 193 28.45 -28.21 -1.65
CA TYR A 193 29.39 -29.05 -2.39
C TYR A 193 30.51 -29.57 -1.48
N GLU A 194 31.03 -28.71 -0.61
CA GLU A 194 32.04 -29.02 0.41
C GLU A 194 31.55 -28.68 1.81
N VAL A 195 32.05 -29.40 2.80
CA VAL A 195 31.79 -29.10 4.22
C VAL A 195 32.62 -27.87 4.59
N GLU A 196 31.95 -26.73 4.73
CA GLU A 196 32.57 -25.43 4.95
C GLU A 196 31.65 -24.52 5.76
N ALA A 197 32.19 -23.67 6.64
CA ALA A 197 31.44 -22.60 7.29
C ALA A 197 31.33 -21.36 6.40
N TRP A 198 30.13 -21.04 5.92
CA TRP A 198 29.89 -19.84 5.13
C TRP A 198 29.79 -18.61 6.03
N ALA A 199 30.56 -17.55 5.74
CA ALA A 199 30.48 -16.30 6.49
C ALA A 199 29.17 -15.51 6.24
N LYS A 200 28.54 -15.75 5.08
CA LYS A 200 27.33 -15.05 4.60
C LYS A 200 26.61 -15.94 3.58
N PRO A 201 25.33 -15.69 3.25
CA PRO A 201 24.59 -16.56 2.34
C PRO A 201 24.93 -16.33 0.86
N ASN A 202 25.53 -15.17 0.54
CA ASN A 202 25.73 -14.71 -0.83
C ASN A 202 27.17 -14.27 -1.09
N LYS A 203 27.59 -14.31 -2.36
CA LYS A 203 28.87 -13.73 -2.77
C LYS A 203 28.80 -12.20 -2.77
N GLY A 204 29.93 -11.53 -2.51
CA GLY A 204 30.01 -10.07 -2.58
C GLY A 204 29.46 -9.31 -1.37
N LYS A 205 28.74 -8.21 -1.59
CA LYS A 205 28.28 -7.32 -0.50
C LYS A 205 27.14 -7.97 0.30
N LYS A 206 27.07 -7.66 1.60
CA LYS A 206 25.96 -8.09 2.46
C LYS A 206 24.63 -7.53 1.91
N LEU A 207 23.65 -8.40 1.75
CA LEU A 207 22.30 -8.03 1.31
C LEU A 207 21.50 -7.47 2.49
N SER A 208 20.84 -6.31 2.30
CA SER A 208 20.07 -5.63 3.34
C SER A 208 18.77 -6.34 3.70
N ASN A 209 18.25 -7.16 2.78
CA ASN A 209 17.06 -8.00 2.93
C ASN A 209 17.37 -9.41 3.49
N ALA A 210 18.63 -9.69 3.84
CA ALA A 210 19.07 -10.94 4.45
C ALA A 210 19.23 -10.81 5.96
N THR A 211 18.61 -11.72 6.73
CA THR A 211 18.73 -11.78 8.20
C THR A 211 19.15 -13.18 8.66
N VAL A 212 19.74 -13.29 9.85
CA VAL A 212 20.14 -14.59 10.40
C VAL A 212 18.91 -15.31 10.94
N TRP A 213 18.75 -16.57 10.56
CA TRP A 213 17.73 -17.47 11.13
C TRP A 213 18.23 -18.06 12.44
N TRP A 214 18.05 -17.31 13.54
CA TRP A 214 18.59 -17.69 14.85
C TRP A 214 18.17 -19.08 15.32
N GLU A 215 16.87 -19.42 15.19
CA GLU A 215 16.36 -20.74 15.62
C GLU A 215 17.06 -21.91 14.91
N MET A 216 17.25 -21.79 13.58
CA MET A 216 17.99 -22.80 12.82
C MET A 216 19.49 -22.77 13.11
N ARG A 217 20.06 -21.60 13.36
CA ARG A 217 21.48 -21.48 13.75
C ARG A 217 21.75 -22.14 15.10
N ASP A 218 20.88 -21.91 16.08
CA ASP A 218 20.99 -22.49 17.42
C ASP A 218 20.90 -24.01 17.38
N LYS A 219 20.04 -24.55 16.50
CA LYS A 219 19.90 -25.99 16.28
C LYS A 219 21.21 -26.67 15.84
N TYR A 220 21.99 -26.03 14.96
CA TYR A 220 23.24 -26.58 14.41
C TYR A 220 24.50 -25.98 15.05
N ARG A 221 24.37 -25.18 16.12
CA ARG A 221 25.48 -24.45 16.73
C ARG A 221 26.64 -25.35 17.11
N LYS A 222 26.38 -26.47 17.79
CA LYS A 222 27.42 -27.41 18.23
C LYS A 222 28.22 -27.99 17.06
N GLU A 223 27.53 -28.40 16.00
CA GLU A 223 28.16 -28.95 14.80
C GLU A 223 29.00 -27.90 14.07
N MET A 224 28.52 -26.65 14.04
CA MET A 224 29.24 -25.53 13.44
C MET A 224 30.48 -25.14 14.25
N ASN A 225 30.37 -25.09 15.58
CA ASN A 225 31.48 -24.79 16.48
C ASN A 225 32.59 -25.84 16.38
N ALA A 226 32.22 -27.13 16.31
CA ALA A 226 33.17 -28.21 16.08
C ALA A 226 33.90 -28.09 14.72
N LEU A 227 33.23 -27.55 13.70
CA LEU A 227 33.83 -27.33 12.38
C LEU A 227 34.78 -26.13 12.36
N THR A 228 34.43 -25.03 13.05
CA THR A 228 35.23 -23.80 13.08
C THR A 228 36.32 -23.81 14.15
N GLY A 229 36.25 -24.75 15.11
CA GLY A 229 37.15 -24.78 16.27
C GLY A 229 36.83 -23.69 17.30
N GLU A 230 35.64 -23.11 17.25
CA GLU A 230 35.16 -22.14 18.24
C GLU A 230 34.71 -22.88 19.51
N GLU A 231 35.14 -22.42 20.68
CA GLU A 231 34.67 -22.97 21.96
C GLU A 231 33.20 -22.57 22.19
N ASP A 232 32.43 -23.43 22.87
CA ASP A 232 31.02 -23.18 23.18
C ASP A 232 30.89 -22.02 24.18
N ASP A 233 30.96 -20.79 23.70
CA ASP A 233 30.58 -19.61 24.48
C ASP A 233 29.05 -19.65 24.68
N GLU A 234 28.61 -20.12 25.85
CA GLU A 234 27.19 -20.17 26.25
C GLU A 234 26.51 -18.78 26.23
N ASP A 235 27.27 -17.69 26.07
CA ASP A 235 26.82 -16.30 26.24
C ASP A 235 26.67 -15.49 24.92
N TYR A 236 26.63 -16.13 23.74
CA TYR A 236 26.27 -15.40 22.50
C TYR A 236 24.77 -15.00 22.52
N LYS A 237 24.48 -13.87 23.16
CA LYS A 237 23.14 -13.30 23.26
C LYS A 237 22.64 -12.93 21.87
N LYS A 238 21.57 -13.59 21.42
CA LYS A 238 20.68 -13.11 20.36
C LYS A 238 20.53 -11.59 20.54
N PRO A 239 20.75 -10.74 19.51
CA PRO A 239 20.45 -9.32 19.66
C PRO A 239 19.00 -9.23 20.10
N LYS A 240 18.78 -8.78 21.34
CA LYS A 240 17.43 -8.60 21.87
C LYS A 240 16.71 -7.73 20.85
N LYS A 241 15.53 -8.15 20.39
CA LYS A 241 14.61 -7.21 19.77
C LYS A 241 14.43 -6.14 20.84
N THR A 242 14.94 -4.92 20.62
CA THR A 242 14.77 -3.81 21.55
C THR A 242 13.27 -3.56 21.66
N GLY A 243 12.65 -4.23 22.62
CA GLY A 243 11.25 -4.11 22.94
C GLY A 243 11.02 -2.80 23.67
N LEU A 244 9.76 -2.44 23.82
CA LEU A 244 9.39 -1.28 24.61
C LEU A 244 9.85 -1.42 26.06
N GLU A 245 9.81 -2.64 26.62
CA GLU A 245 10.40 -2.96 27.93
C GLU A 245 11.89 -2.58 28.02
N ASP A 246 12.72 -2.89 27.02
CA ASP A 246 14.15 -2.52 27.06
C ASP A 246 14.37 -0.99 26.98
N LEU A 247 13.42 -0.23 26.43
CA LEU A 247 13.43 1.24 26.43
C LEU A 247 12.93 1.83 27.76
N MET A 248 12.00 1.15 28.43
CA MET A 248 11.51 1.53 29.76
C MET A 248 12.62 1.36 30.81
N ASP A 249 13.40 0.29 30.70
CA ASP A 249 14.49 -0.06 31.61
C ASP A 249 15.82 0.66 31.29
N ASN A 250 15.89 1.42 30.19
CA ASN A 250 17.10 2.17 29.82
C ASN A 250 17.20 3.47 30.65
N PRO A 251 18.23 3.63 31.51
CA PRO A 251 18.36 4.81 32.37
C PRO A 251 18.48 6.12 31.59
N ASN A 252 18.94 6.06 30.33
CA ASN A 252 19.16 7.22 29.46
C ASN A 252 17.92 7.61 28.62
N VAL A 253 16.82 6.86 28.70
CA VAL A 253 15.58 7.13 27.95
C VAL A 253 14.49 7.58 28.93
N VAL A 254 13.81 8.67 28.59
CA VAL A 254 12.66 9.19 29.35
C VAL A 254 11.43 9.15 28.45
N ILE A 255 10.43 8.38 28.87
CA ILE A 255 9.16 8.21 28.18
C ILE A 255 8.10 8.88 29.04
N LYS A 256 7.54 9.98 28.54
CA LYS A 256 6.47 10.74 29.19
C LYS A 256 5.23 10.75 28.31
N ASP A 257 4.06 10.56 28.92
CA ASP A 257 2.75 10.69 28.28
C ASP A 257 2.57 9.91 26.96
N SER A 258 3.16 8.72 26.85
CA SER A 258 3.09 7.88 25.64
C SER A 258 2.05 6.76 25.78
N TYR A 259 1.54 6.25 24.66
CA TYR A 259 0.54 5.18 24.62
C TYR A 259 0.95 4.06 23.66
N VAL A 260 0.86 2.80 24.13
CA VAL A 260 1.04 1.60 23.30
C VAL A 260 -0.10 0.64 23.60
N ASP A 261 -0.76 0.14 22.55
CA ASP A 261 -1.94 -0.74 22.63
C ASP A 261 -3.05 -0.22 23.57
N GLY A 262 -3.27 1.10 23.56
CA GLY A 262 -4.28 1.77 24.37
C GLY A 262 -3.94 1.93 25.85
N LYS A 263 -2.77 1.46 26.30
CA LYS A 263 -2.27 1.65 27.67
C LYS A 263 -1.31 2.83 27.73
N LYS A 264 -1.47 3.68 28.75
CA LYS A 264 -0.54 4.79 29.04
C LYS A 264 0.75 4.21 29.64
N ILE A 265 1.89 4.64 29.12
CA ILE A 265 3.22 4.22 29.56
C ILE A 265 4.02 5.47 29.92
N ASP A 266 4.59 5.44 31.13
CA ASP A 266 5.34 6.56 31.71
C ASP A 266 6.39 6.00 32.69
N ASN A 267 7.68 6.17 32.37
CA ASN A 267 8.80 5.71 33.21
C ASN A 267 9.41 6.84 34.07
N THR A 268 8.73 7.99 34.19
CA THR A 268 9.22 9.12 35.01
C THR A 268 9.06 8.90 36.51
N LYS A 269 8.15 8.03 36.94
CA LYS A 269 7.87 7.79 38.36
C LYS A 269 8.85 6.83 39.03
N GLU A 270 9.39 5.86 38.30
CA GLU A 270 10.38 4.90 38.84
C GLU A 270 11.77 5.52 39.04
N LYS A 271 12.03 6.70 38.45
CA LYS A 271 13.29 7.44 38.61
C LYS A 271 13.34 8.34 39.85
N GLN A 272 12.30 8.39 40.68
CA GLN A 272 12.29 9.21 41.89
C GLN A 272 12.89 8.49 43.12
N ASP A 273 13.15 7.18 43.04
CA ASP A 273 13.67 6.37 44.14
C ASP A 273 15.09 5.78 43.88
N LEU A 274 15.88 6.42 43.01
CA LEU A 274 17.31 6.11 42.78
C LEU A 274 18.22 7.29 43.13
#